data_AF-A0A9P5EAJ3-F1
#
_entry.id   AF-A0A9P5EAJ3-F1
#
_cell.length_a   1.000
_cell.length_b   1.000
_cell.length_c   1.000
_cell.angle_alpha   90.00
_cell.angle_beta   90.00
_cell.angle_gamma   90.00
#
_symmetry.space_group_name_H-M   'P 1'
#
loop_
_entity.id
_entity.type
_entity.pdbx_description
1 polymer ?
#
loop_
_entity_poly.entity_id
_entity_poly.type
_entity_poly.pdbx_seq_one_letter_code
_entity_poly.pdbx_strand_id
1 'polypeptide(L)'
;MNWTRYEGISLRTVDGEAIPTGSAERVANKADDIGLIFFTSGTSGTKKVVPLTVNSIIAGVAFVIESWGLTASDICLNMMPLYHVGGLVRNIFAPIFSGGSTICCPSFDANLFWDVAETIQPTWYYASPSMHSIIIAEAAARPEALRKSRIRLACNAAGGLLPSLAYQLRDTFNCVVLPSYGMTECMPISTPPLEYRLDREGTSGISTGPELTILDWSEQTVKSGTVGRICVRGEPVFPGYLKASHTRTAGCADKAKSLTLD
;
A
#
# COMPACT_ATOMS: atom_id res chain seq x y z
N MET A 1 -17.69 18.86 14.14
CA MET A 1 -17.21 19.74 13.05
C MET A 1 -18.16 19.60 11.88
N ASN A 2 -18.76 20.70 11.43
CA ASN A 2 -19.62 20.72 10.24
C ASN A 2 -18.69 20.79 9.01
N TRP A 3 -18.25 19.64 8.51
CA TRP A 3 -17.33 19.51 7.35
C TRP A 3 -17.92 20.03 6.02
N THR A 4 -19.16 20.52 6.02
CA THR A 4 -19.92 20.93 4.84
C THR A 4 -19.74 22.40 4.46
N ARG A 5 -19.12 23.22 5.32
CA ARG A 5 -18.82 24.61 5.00
C ARG A 5 -17.36 24.75 4.61
N TYR A 6 -17.10 24.87 3.31
CA TYR A 6 -15.82 25.29 2.71
C TYR A 6 -15.44 26.75 3.05
N GLU A 7 -15.98 27.30 4.14
CA GLU A 7 -15.71 28.67 4.60
C GLU A 7 -14.24 28.76 5.05
N GLY A 8 -13.34 29.03 4.11
CA GLY A 8 -11.91 29.26 4.37
C GLY A 8 -10.94 28.61 3.38
N ILE A 9 -11.39 27.74 2.47
CA ILE A 9 -10.51 27.15 1.45
C ILE A 9 -10.66 27.93 0.13
N SER A 10 -9.68 28.80 -0.18
CA SER A 10 -9.56 29.41 -1.50
C SER A 10 -8.74 28.51 -2.41
N LEU A 11 -9.32 28.05 -3.52
CA LEU A 11 -8.57 27.35 -4.55
C LEU A 11 -7.88 28.36 -5.47
N ARG A 12 -6.64 28.08 -5.83
CA ARG A 12 -5.87 28.86 -6.79
C ARG A 12 -5.21 27.94 -7.81
N THR A 13 -5.04 28.41 -9.03
CA THR A 13 -4.20 27.74 -10.03
C THR A 13 -2.74 27.74 -9.54
N VAL A 14 -1.87 26.97 -10.20
CA VAL A 14 -0.43 26.97 -9.91
C VAL A 14 0.18 28.37 -10.07
N ASP A 15 -0.38 29.19 -10.96
CA ASP A 15 0.02 30.57 -11.20
C ASP A 15 -0.64 31.59 -10.24
N GLY A 16 -1.40 31.10 -9.26
CA GLY A 16 -1.99 31.92 -8.19
C GLY A 16 -3.35 32.55 -8.51
N GLU A 17 -3.91 32.29 -9.68
CA GLU A 17 -5.23 32.78 -10.09
C GLU A 17 -6.32 32.12 -9.25
N ALA A 18 -7.28 32.90 -8.76
CA ALA A 18 -8.38 32.35 -7.96
C ALA A 18 -9.26 31.43 -8.82
N ILE A 19 -9.43 30.19 -8.38
CA ILE A 19 -10.39 29.26 -8.97
C ILE A 19 -11.73 29.51 -8.28
N PRO A 20 -12.78 29.93 -9.00
CA PRO A 20 -14.09 30.14 -8.41
C PRO A 20 -14.61 28.84 -7.79
N THR A 21 -14.71 28.79 -6.47
CA THR A 21 -15.42 27.72 -5.75
C THR A 21 -16.92 28.01 -5.83
N GLY A 22 -17.45 28.02 -7.05
CA GLY A 22 -18.88 28.18 -7.29
C GLY A 22 -19.68 26.97 -6.80
N SER A 23 -20.99 27.18 -6.62
CA SER A 23 -21.98 26.13 -6.32
C SER A 23 -22.24 25.25 -7.54
N ALA A 24 -21.19 24.61 -8.07
CA ALA A 24 -21.34 23.62 -9.12
C ALA A 24 -22.28 22.51 -8.63
N GLU A 25 -23.19 22.08 -9.49
CA GLU A 25 -24.05 20.94 -9.21
C GLU A 25 -23.16 19.73 -8.91
N ARG A 26 -23.34 19.12 -7.73
CA ARG A 26 -22.52 17.99 -7.30
C ARG A 26 -22.93 16.76 -8.12
N VAL A 27 -22.14 16.46 -9.13
CA VAL A 27 -22.25 15.21 -9.88
C VAL A 27 -21.43 14.10 -9.20
N ALA A 28 -21.90 12.87 -9.27
CA ALA A 28 -21.13 11.72 -8.81
C ALA A 28 -19.90 11.53 -9.71
N ASN A 29 -18.76 11.21 -9.09
CA ASN A 29 -17.55 10.86 -9.83
C ASN A 29 -17.78 9.59 -10.66
N LYS A 30 -17.27 9.57 -11.88
CA LYS A 30 -17.23 8.40 -12.77
C LYS A 30 -16.02 7.53 -12.45
N ALA A 31 -16.02 6.30 -12.98
CA ALA A 31 -14.95 5.34 -12.76
C ALA A 31 -13.59 5.83 -13.31
N ASP A 32 -13.59 6.56 -14.41
CA ASP A 32 -12.42 7.09 -15.10
C ASP A 32 -11.93 8.45 -14.57
N ASP A 33 -12.69 9.08 -13.66
CA ASP A 33 -12.27 10.32 -13.02
C ASP A 33 -11.03 10.10 -12.15
N ILE A 34 -10.13 11.09 -12.11
CA ILE A 34 -8.96 11.04 -11.24
C ILE A 34 -9.37 11.33 -9.80
N GLY A 35 -9.24 10.31 -8.94
CA GLY A 35 -9.55 10.43 -7.51
C GLY A 35 -8.35 10.84 -6.66
N LEU A 36 -7.13 10.42 -7.04
CA LEU A 36 -5.90 10.73 -6.31
C LEU A 36 -4.77 11.07 -7.26
N ILE A 37 -3.87 11.94 -6.80
CA ILE A 37 -2.61 12.26 -7.48
C ILE A 37 -1.48 12.12 -6.47
N PHE A 38 -0.52 11.24 -6.78
CA PHE A 38 0.68 11.08 -5.98
C PHE A 38 1.91 11.59 -6.72
N PHE A 39 2.85 12.14 -5.97
CA PHE A 39 4.17 12.49 -6.47
C PHE A 39 5.17 11.41 -6.07
N THR A 40 5.92 10.91 -7.04
CA THR A 40 7.01 9.95 -6.80
C THR A 40 8.35 10.55 -7.19
N SER A 41 9.41 10.16 -6.49
CA SER A 41 10.77 10.54 -6.87
C SER A 41 11.12 9.86 -8.20
N GLY A 42 11.35 10.65 -9.24
CA GLY A 42 11.98 10.18 -10.47
C GLY A 42 13.49 10.02 -10.26
N THR A 43 14.09 9.04 -10.94
CA THR A 43 15.54 8.83 -10.94
C THR A 43 16.32 10.02 -11.54
N SER A 44 15.64 10.89 -12.30
CA SER A 44 16.20 12.10 -12.91
C SER A 44 16.08 13.37 -12.04
N GLY A 45 15.57 13.26 -10.81
CA GLY A 45 15.31 14.42 -9.93
C GLY A 45 13.99 15.14 -10.21
N THR A 46 13.37 14.94 -11.38
CA THR A 46 12.01 15.44 -11.67
C THR A 46 10.98 14.53 -11.01
N LYS A 47 10.07 15.10 -10.20
CA LYS A 47 8.96 14.31 -9.60
C LYS A 47 8.03 13.81 -10.70
N LYS A 48 7.73 12.52 -10.70
CA LYS A 48 6.69 11.96 -11.57
C LYS A 48 5.34 12.13 -10.89
N VAL A 49 4.32 12.43 -11.69
CA VAL A 49 2.94 12.60 -11.22
C VAL A 49 2.14 11.37 -11.61
N VAL A 50 1.67 10.64 -10.61
CA VAL A 50 0.92 9.39 -10.76
C VAL A 50 -0.56 9.67 -10.47
N PRO A 51 -1.39 9.87 -11.51
CA PRO A 51 -2.83 9.95 -11.33
C PRO A 51 -3.43 8.56 -11.13
N LEU A 52 -4.33 8.40 -10.18
CA LEU A 52 -5.12 7.18 -9.98
C LEU A 52 -6.59 7.48 -10.24
N THR A 53 -7.23 6.64 -11.04
CA THR A 53 -8.67 6.76 -11.31
C THR A 53 -9.47 6.25 -10.12
N VAL A 54 -10.73 6.66 -10.01
CA VAL A 54 -11.66 6.07 -9.03
C VAL A 54 -11.69 4.54 -9.21
N ASN A 55 -11.73 4.05 -10.44
CA ASN A 55 -11.71 2.61 -10.72
C ASN A 55 -10.46 1.91 -10.17
N SER A 56 -9.26 2.43 -10.46
CA SER A 56 -8.01 1.78 -10.05
C SER A 56 -7.86 1.79 -8.52
N ILE A 57 -8.37 2.84 -7.85
CA ILE A 57 -8.41 2.91 -6.38
C ILE A 57 -9.33 1.82 -5.83
N ILE A 58 -10.57 1.73 -6.32
CA ILE A 58 -11.57 0.76 -5.83
C ILE A 58 -11.16 -0.68 -6.13
N ALA A 59 -10.62 -0.94 -7.32
CA ALA A 59 -10.07 -2.25 -7.68
C ALA A 59 -8.91 -2.63 -6.75
N GLY A 60 -7.97 -1.71 -6.53
CA GLY A 60 -6.86 -1.93 -5.60
C GLY A 60 -7.32 -2.22 -4.17
N VAL A 61 -8.34 -1.51 -3.68
CA VAL A 61 -8.98 -1.75 -2.38
C VAL A 61 -9.58 -3.16 -2.33
N ALA A 62 -10.36 -3.56 -3.33
CA ALA A 62 -10.97 -4.88 -3.38
C ALA A 62 -9.92 -6.00 -3.36
N PHE A 63 -8.85 -5.87 -4.15
CA PHE A 63 -7.76 -6.84 -4.19
C PHE A 63 -7.02 -6.97 -2.85
N VAL A 64 -6.83 -5.87 -2.11
CA VAL A 64 -6.26 -5.91 -0.75
C VAL A 64 -7.20 -6.63 0.22
N ILE A 65 -8.49 -6.31 0.19
CA ILE A 65 -9.49 -6.94 1.07
C ILE A 65 -9.53 -8.44 0.85
N GLU A 66 -9.62 -8.87 -0.41
CA GLU A 66 -9.68 -10.28 -0.78
C GLU A 66 -8.40 -11.02 -0.39
N SER A 67 -7.23 -10.52 -0.83
CA SER A 67 -5.96 -11.21 -0.61
C SER A 67 -5.51 -11.30 0.85
N TRP A 68 -5.90 -10.32 1.68
CA TRP A 68 -5.59 -10.32 3.11
C TRP A 68 -6.72 -10.86 3.97
N GLY A 69 -7.84 -11.26 3.35
CA GLY A 69 -9.04 -11.73 4.03
C GLY A 69 -9.49 -10.75 5.10
N LEU A 70 -9.58 -9.46 4.73
CA LEU A 70 -10.03 -8.42 5.65
C LEU A 70 -11.54 -8.51 5.87
N THR A 71 -11.96 -8.31 7.11
CA THR A 71 -13.36 -8.42 7.53
C THR A 71 -13.75 -7.23 8.41
N ALA A 72 -15.00 -7.19 8.83
CA ALA A 72 -15.49 -6.21 9.80
C ALA A 72 -14.85 -6.34 11.20
N SER A 73 -14.20 -7.47 11.48
CA SER A 73 -13.50 -7.69 12.75
C SER A 73 -12.07 -7.16 12.77
N ASP A 74 -11.57 -6.66 11.63
CA ASP A 74 -10.20 -6.21 11.49
C ASP A 74 -10.00 -4.74 11.87
N ILE A 75 -8.93 -4.52 12.62
CA ILE A 75 -8.51 -3.21 13.12
C ILE A 75 -7.07 -2.99 12.67
N CYS A 76 -6.89 -2.09 11.70
CA CYS A 76 -5.58 -1.69 11.21
C CYS A 76 -4.90 -0.72 12.18
N LEU A 77 -3.66 -0.98 12.54
CA LEU A 77 -2.79 0.01 13.18
C LEU A 77 -2.00 0.77 12.10
N ASN A 78 -2.47 1.97 11.76
CA ASN A 78 -1.82 2.80 10.76
C ASN A 78 -0.77 3.72 11.39
N MET A 79 0.50 3.44 11.08
CA MET A 79 1.65 4.31 11.36
C MET A 79 2.35 4.78 10.09
N MET A 80 1.72 4.57 8.93
CA MET A 80 2.28 4.93 7.63
C MET A 80 1.81 6.32 7.22
N PRO A 81 2.67 7.13 6.58
CA PRO A 81 2.24 8.43 6.09
C PRO A 81 1.16 8.32 5.02
N LEU A 82 0.11 9.13 5.15
CA LEU A 82 -1.05 9.13 4.23
C LEU A 82 -0.78 9.82 2.89
N TYR A 83 0.42 10.37 2.67
CA TYR A 83 0.86 10.81 1.34
C TYR A 83 1.52 9.68 0.52
N HIS A 84 1.54 8.44 1.02
CA HIS A 84 1.91 7.25 0.27
C HIS A 84 0.68 6.42 -0.07
N VAL A 85 0.62 5.86 -1.29
CA VAL A 85 -0.50 5.02 -1.74
C VAL A 85 -0.77 3.85 -0.78
N GLY A 86 0.26 3.25 -0.19
CA GLY A 86 0.11 2.17 0.77
C GLY A 86 -0.59 2.63 2.06
N GLY A 87 -0.26 3.81 2.57
CA GLY A 87 -0.93 4.39 3.74
C GLY A 87 -2.41 4.66 3.48
N LEU A 88 -2.78 5.16 2.29
CA LEU A 88 -4.18 5.41 1.96
C LEU A 88 -4.95 4.14 1.56
N VAL A 89 -4.52 3.47 0.49
CA VAL A 89 -5.26 2.32 -0.08
C VAL A 89 -5.29 1.14 0.89
N ARG A 90 -4.13 0.76 1.45
CA ARG A 90 -4.08 -0.40 2.35
C ARG A 90 -4.57 -0.04 3.74
N ASN A 91 -4.07 1.04 4.34
CA ASN A 91 -4.32 1.26 5.77
C ASN A 91 -5.58 2.08 6.07
N ILE A 92 -6.16 2.82 5.11
CA ILE A 92 -7.40 3.58 5.34
C ILE A 92 -8.56 2.95 4.57
N PHE A 93 -8.45 2.87 3.24
CA PHE A 93 -9.58 2.47 2.41
C PHE A 93 -9.94 0.99 2.58
N ALA A 94 -8.97 0.07 2.55
CA ALA A 94 -9.27 -1.35 2.68
C ALA A 94 -9.99 -1.72 4.00
N PRO A 95 -9.55 -1.26 5.19
CA PRO A 95 -10.30 -1.45 6.44
C PRO A 95 -11.71 -0.90 6.40
N ILE A 96 -11.89 0.33 5.89
CA ILE A 96 -13.22 0.96 5.85
C ILE A 96 -14.15 0.19 4.92
N PHE A 97 -13.66 -0.20 3.74
CA PHE A 97 -14.46 -0.91 2.74
C PHE A 97 -14.71 -2.37 3.10
N SER A 98 -13.87 -3.00 3.93
CA SER A 98 -14.14 -4.33 4.50
C SER A 98 -15.11 -4.30 5.69
N GLY A 99 -15.56 -3.11 6.11
CA GLY A 99 -16.38 -2.90 7.31
C GLY A 99 -15.60 -2.92 8.62
N GLY A 100 -14.27 -2.97 8.56
CA GLY A 100 -13.36 -2.90 9.70
C GLY A 100 -13.07 -1.46 10.11
N SER A 101 -11.92 -1.25 10.74
CA SER A 101 -11.52 0.09 11.22
C SER A 101 -10.02 0.32 11.17
N THR A 102 -9.62 1.58 11.28
CA THR A 102 -8.21 1.99 11.34
C THR A 102 -7.96 2.92 12.52
N ILE A 103 -6.91 2.62 13.27
CA ILE A 103 -6.30 3.51 14.25
C ILE A 103 -5.26 4.37 13.50
N CYS A 104 -5.48 5.67 13.44
CA CYS A 104 -4.56 6.62 12.80
C CYS A 104 -3.59 7.21 13.82
N CYS A 105 -2.36 6.71 13.86
CA CYS A 105 -1.29 7.31 14.65
C CYS A 105 -0.66 8.50 13.89
N PRO A 106 -0.13 9.51 14.60
CA PRO A 106 0.45 10.72 13.97
C PRO A 106 1.72 10.40 13.16
N SER A 107 2.50 9.43 13.63
CA SER A 107 3.73 8.95 13.00
C SER A 107 4.06 7.56 13.53
N PHE A 108 5.12 6.96 12.98
CA PHE A 108 5.71 5.76 13.56
C PHE A 108 6.38 6.08 14.90
N ASP A 109 6.02 5.32 15.92
CA ASP A 109 6.65 5.27 17.23
C ASP A 109 6.43 3.86 17.80
N ALA A 110 7.52 3.16 18.14
CA ALA A 110 7.45 1.79 18.62
C ALA A 110 6.90 1.68 20.05
N ASN A 111 7.07 2.70 20.90
CA ASN A 111 6.44 2.73 22.22
C ASN A 111 4.93 2.85 22.06
N LEU A 112 4.48 3.79 21.23
CA LEU A 112 3.07 3.96 20.92
C LEU A 112 2.47 2.69 20.28
N PHE A 113 3.24 1.97 19.45
CA PHE A 113 2.80 0.71 18.87
C PHE A 113 2.39 -0.28 19.95
N TRP A 114 3.25 -0.46 20.96
CA TRP A 114 2.99 -1.39 22.05
C TRP A 114 1.91 -0.89 23.01
N ASP A 115 1.84 0.42 23.28
CA ASP A 115 0.74 1.00 24.08
C ASP A 115 -0.63 0.76 23.42
N VAL A 116 -0.71 0.90 22.10
CA VAL A 116 -1.93 0.63 21.31
C VAL A 116 -2.21 -0.87 21.21
N ALA A 117 -1.16 -1.69 21.02
CA ALA A 117 -1.25 -3.15 21.02
C ALA A 117 -1.87 -3.69 22.31
N GLU A 118 -1.52 -3.07 23.44
CA GLU A 118 -2.05 -3.43 24.75
C GLU A 118 -3.51 -2.98 24.97
N THR A 119 -3.83 -1.75 24.58
CA THR A 119 -5.07 -1.08 24.97
C THR A 119 -6.22 -1.26 23.98
N ILE A 120 -5.93 -1.19 22.67
CA ILE A 120 -6.94 -1.25 21.61
C ILE A 120 -6.90 -2.60 20.88
N GLN A 121 -5.78 -3.31 20.97
CA GLN A 121 -5.59 -4.66 20.40
C GLN A 121 -5.91 -4.73 18.88
N PRO A 122 -5.20 -3.95 18.04
CA PRO A 122 -5.31 -4.04 16.59
C PRO A 122 -5.02 -5.46 16.10
N THR A 123 -5.55 -5.81 14.93
CA THR A 123 -5.42 -7.15 14.36
C THR A 123 -4.36 -7.23 13.28
N TRP A 124 -3.94 -6.10 12.70
CA TRP A 124 -2.87 -6.08 11.72
C TRP A 124 -2.21 -4.71 11.57
N TYR A 125 -1.02 -4.69 10.99
CA TYR A 125 -0.31 -3.47 10.65
C TYR A 125 0.50 -3.63 9.35
N TYR A 126 0.85 -2.49 8.75
CA TYR A 126 1.67 -2.40 7.55
C TYR A 126 2.89 -1.53 7.81
N ALA A 127 4.09 -2.04 7.58
CA ALA A 127 5.33 -1.39 7.98
C ALA A 127 6.51 -1.74 7.05
N SER A 128 7.54 -0.90 7.05
CA SER A 128 8.81 -1.20 6.35
C SER A 128 9.67 -2.19 7.16
N PRO A 129 10.68 -2.84 6.54
CA PRO A 129 11.63 -3.68 7.28
C PRO A 129 12.28 -2.96 8.47
N SER A 130 12.65 -1.68 8.31
CA SER A 130 13.24 -0.90 9.41
C SER A 130 12.27 -0.71 10.58
N MET A 131 10.99 -0.44 10.28
CA MET A 131 9.96 -0.32 11.32
C MET A 131 9.71 -1.65 12.02
N HIS A 132 9.63 -2.77 11.28
CA HIS A 132 9.50 -4.11 11.84
C HIS A 132 10.63 -4.43 12.83
N SER A 133 11.88 -4.14 12.46
CA SER A 133 13.03 -4.37 13.35
C SER A 133 12.92 -3.59 14.65
N ILE A 134 12.49 -2.33 14.59
CA ILE A 134 12.33 -1.49 15.80
C ILE A 134 11.17 -2.01 16.66
N ILE A 135 10.04 -2.40 16.06
CA ILE A 135 8.90 -2.99 16.78
C ILE A 135 9.34 -4.25 17.55
N ILE A 136 10.07 -5.15 16.89
CA ILE A 136 10.55 -6.40 17.49
C ILE A 136 11.55 -6.13 18.61
N ALA A 137 12.48 -5.18 18.41
CA ALA A 137 13.47 -4.83 19.42
C ALA A 137 12.82 -4.37 20.75
N GLU A 138 11.71 -3.64 20.66
CA GLU A 138 10.95 -3.17 21.83
C GLU A 138 10.07 -4.26 22.47
N ALA A 139 9.79 -5.36 21.79
CA ALA A 139 8.86 -6.40 22.26
C ALA A 139 9.28 -7.00 23.61
N ALA A 140 10.59 -7.21 23.82
CA ALA A 140 11.12 -7.81 25.04
C ALA A 140 10.88 -6.94 26.30
N ALA A 141 10.79 -5.62 26.12
CA ALA A 141 10.46 -4.68 27.20
C ALA A 141 8.94 -4.53 27.43
N ARG A 142 8.11 -5.21 26.63
CA ARG A 142 6.64 -5.05 26.59
C ARG A 142 5.88 -6.38 26.75
N PRO A 143 6.19 -7.23 27.74
CA PRO A 143 5.64 -8.59 27.84
C PRO A 143 4.11 -8.65 27.98
N GLU A 144 3.50 -7.71 28.70
CA GLU A 144 2.04 -7.65 28.86
C GLU A 144 1.33 -7.24 27.56
N ALA A 145 1.86 -6.25 26.85
CA ALA A 145 1.35 -5.83 25.55
C ALA A 145 1.47 -6.97 24.52
N LEU A 146 2.60 -7.69 24.53
CA LEU A 146 2.81 -8.86 23.68
C LEU A 146 1.79 -9.96 23.96
N ARG A 147 1.57 -10.30 25.23
CA ARG A 147 0.60 -11.30 25.67
C ARG A 147 -0.85 -10.95 25.27
N LYS A 148 -1.18 -9.66 25.24
CA LYS A 148 -2.51 -9.15 24.86
C LYS A 148 -2.65 -8.87 23.35
N SER A 149 -1.56 -8.93 22.60
CA SER A 149 -1.55 -8.62 21.17
C SER A 149 -2.49 -9.55 20.40
N ARG A 150 -3.26 -8.97 19.48
CA ARG A 150 -4.17 -9.70 18.57
C ARG A 150 -3.70 -9.65 17.11
N ILE A 151 -2.45 -9.24 16.89
CA ILE A 151 -1.88 -9.12 15.55
C ILE A 151 -1.88 -10.49 14.88
N ARG A 152 -2.74 -10.66 13.88
CA ARG A 152 -2.83 -11.85 13.02
C ARG A 152 -2.08 -11.68 11.70
N LEU A 153 -1.88 -10.45 11.23
CA LEU A 153 -1.08 -10.15 10.03
C LEU A 153 0.00 -9.09 10.29
N ALA A 154 1.24 -9.38 9.90
CA ALA A 154 2.32 -8.40 9.78
C ALA A 154 2.65 -8.19 8.30
N CYS A 155 2.26 -7.05 7.75
CA CYS A 155 2.33 -6.77 6.31
C CYS A 155 3.56 -5.91 5.97
N ASN A 156 4.41 -6.38 5.06
CA ASN A 156 5.66 -5.69 4.72
C ASN A 156 5.51 -4.70 3.55
N ALA A 157 6.15 -3.54 3.69
CA ALA A 157 6.13 -2.40 2.79
C ALA A 157 7.53 -2.00 2.29
N ALA A 158 7.57 -1.24 1.19
CA ALA A 158 8.70 -0.40 0.74
C ALA A 158 10.04 -1.10 0.39
N GLY A 159 10.35 -2.27 0.91
CA GLY A 159 11.63 -2.96 0.74
C GLY A 159 11.51 -4.48 0.84
N GLY A 160 12.59 -5.17 0.47
CA GLY A 160 12.68 -6.61 0.65
C GLY A 160 12.70 -6.96 2.13
N LEU A 161 11.92 -7.97 2.51
CA LEU A 161 11.90 -8.49 3.87
C LEU A 161 12.95 -9.60 3.98
N LEU A 162 13.92 -9.44 4.88
CA LEU A 162 14.91 -10.49 5.13
C LEU A 162 14.22 -11.70 5.77
N PRO A 163 14.57 -12.95 5.37
CA PRO A 163 13.99 -14.15 5.98
C PRO A 163 14.12 -14.18 7.50
N SER A 164 15.27 -13.79 8.03
CA SER A 164 15.51 -13.70 9.49
C SER A 164 14.51 -12.78 10.20
N LEU A 165 14.23 -11.61 9.62
CA LEU A 165 13.26 -10.67 10.18
C LEU A 165 11.82 -11.20 10.05
N ALA A 166 11.51 -11.91 8.96
CA ALA A 166 10.21 -12.55 8.79
C ALA A 166 9.97 -13.64 9.85
N TYR A 167 10.98 -14.48 10.14
CA TYR A 167 10.89 -15.47 11.22
C TYR A 167 10.71 -14.82 12.58
N GLN A 168 11.45 -13.74 12.89
CA GLN A 168 11.27 -12.99 14.12
C GLN A 168 9.85 -12.41 14.26
N LEU A 169 9.27 -11.88 13.18
CA LEU A 169 7.90 -11.37 13.18
C LEU A 169 6.88 -12.48 13.46
N ARG A 170 7.02 -13.61 12.77
CA ARG A 170 6.18 -14.80 12.98
C ARG A 170 6.27 -15.26 14.43
N ASP A 171 7.47 -15.43 14.96
CA ASP A 171 7.68 -15.99 16.30
C ASP A 171 7.26 -15.02 17.41
N THR A 172 7.44 -13.71 17.20
CA THR A 172 7.01 -12.68 18.15
C THR A 172 5.49 -12.62 18.26
N PHE A 173 4.79 -12.49 17.12
CA PHE A 173 3.35 -12.25 17.12
C PHE A 173 2.49 -13.52 16.94
N ASN A 174 3.10 -14.66 16.63
CA ASN A 174 2.41 -15.86 16.16
C ASN A 174 1.43 -15.56 15.01
N CYS A 175 1.90 -14.79 14.03
CA CYS A 175 1.08 -14.19 12.97
C CYS A 175 1.49 -14.65 11.57
N VAL A 176 0.64 -14.37 10.57
CA VAL A 176 1.01 -14.52 9.15
C VAL A 176 1.80 -13.28 8.72
N VAL A 177 2.99 -13.51 8.16
CA VAL A 177 3.86 -12.44 7.66
C VAL A 177 3.70 -12.36 6.15
N LEU A 178 3.34 -11.17 5.65
CA LEU A 178 2.98 -10.96 4.23
C LEU A 178 4.00 -10.05 3.52
N PRO A 179 5.11 -10.61 2.98
CA PRO A 179 6.05 -9.91 2.10
C PRO A 179 5.34 -9.53 0.79
N SER A 180 4.68 -8.38 0.77
CA SER A 180 3.87 -7.93 -0.35
C SER A 180 4.66 -7.00 -1.27
N TYR A 181 4.30 -6.96 -2.56
CA TYR A 181 4.84 -6.02 -3.53
C TYR A 181 3.74 -5.13 -4.13
N GLY A 182 4.13 -3.89 -4.43
CA GLY A 182 3.27 -2.86 -4.97
C GLY A 182 4.06 -1.58 -5.20
N MET A 183 3.50 -0.70 -6.02
CA MET A 183 4.05 0.62 -6.31
C MET A 183 2.93 1.65 -6.46
N THR A 184 3.26 2.93 -6.50
CA THR A 184 2.25 3.98 -6.68
C THR A 184 1.46 3.78 -7.97
N GLU A 185 2.12 3.29 -9.01
CA GLU A 185 1.56 3.04 -10.34
C GLU A 185 0.69 1.77 -10.41
N CYS A 186 0.75 0.88 -9.42
CA CYS A 186 -0.05 -0.34 -9.34
C CYS A 186 -0.05 -0.85 -7.89
N MET A 187 -1.17 -0.72 -7.18
CA MET A 187 -1.30 -1.12 -5.77
C MET A 187 -2.59 -1.90 -5.54
N PRO A 188 -2.53 -3.18 -5.14
CA PRO A 188 -1.35 -4.04 -4.97
C PRO A 188 -0.81 -4.59 -6.31
N ILE A 189 0.35 -5.27 -6.28
CA ILE A 189 0.84 -6.11 -7.38
C ILE A 189 0.77 -7.58 -6.98
N SER A 190 1.37 -7.92 -5.84
CA SER A 190 1.43 -9.30 -5.37
C SER A 190 1.48 -9.38 -3.85
N THR A 191 0.97 -10.49 -3.31
CA THR A 191 1.10 -10.86 -1.90
C THR A 191 1.01 -12.37 -1.75
N PRO A 192 1.63 -12.98 -0.73
CA PRO A 192 1.44 -14.41 -0.48
C PRO A 192 0.01 -14.73 -0.04
N PRO A 193 -0.48 -15.95 -0.28
CA PRO A 193 -1.78 -16.39 0.24
C PRO A 193 -1.76 -16.45 1.78
N LEU A 194 -2.93 -16.43 2.43
CA LEU A 194 -3.04 -16.40 3.91
C LEU A 194 -2.50 -17.67 4.58
N GLU A 195 -2.41 -18.76 3.83
CA GLU A 195 -1.87 -20.04 4.24
C GLU A 195 -0.34 -20.09 4.15
N TYR A 196 0.31 -19.04 3.61
CA TYR A 196 1.77 -18.95 3.52
C TYR A 196 2.42 -19.07 4.91
N ARG A 197 3.49 -19.88 5.00
CA ARG A 197 4.18 -20.19 6.27
C ARG A 197 5.69 -19.92 6.19
N LEU A 198 6.09 -18.94 5.39
CA LEU A 198 7.51 -18.61 5.14
C LEU A 198 8.28 -19.77 4.47
N ASP A 199 7.56 -20.68 3.82
CA ASP A 199 8.06 -21.87 3.12
C ASP A 199 8.77 -21.54 1.79
N ARG A 200 8.74 -20.26 1.38
CA ARG A 200 9.43 -19.75 0.20
C ARG A 200 10.10 -18.42 0.51
N GLU A 201 11.39 -18.46 0.84
CA GLU A 201 12.16 -17.27 1.20
C GLU A 201 12.30 -16.29 0.03
N GLY A 202 12.29 -14.98 0.33
CA GLY A 202 12.49 -13.92 -0.66
C GLY A 202 11.34 -13.70 -1.65
N THR A 203 10.26 -14.48 -1.57
CA THR A 203 9.08 -14.28 -2.44
C THR A 203 8.32 -13.01 -2.10
N SER A 204 7.67 -12.42 -3.10
CA SER A 204 6.63 -11.40 -2.91
C SER A 204 5.21 -11.97 -3.12
N GLY A 205 5.09 -13.29 -3.13
CA GLY A 205 3.84 -14.02 -3.30
C GLY A 205 3.39 -14.14 -4.75
N ILE A 206 2.08 -14.25 -4.93
CA ILE A 206 1.40 -14.44 -6.22
C ILE A 206 0.73 -13.15 -6.66
N SER A 207 0.38 -13.04 -7.94
CA SER A 207 -0.33 -11.85 -8.43
C SER A 207 -1.63 -11.61 -7.68
N THR A 208 -1.96 -10.34 -7.46
CA THR A 208 -3.12 -9.91 -6.67
C THR A 208 -3.77 -8.74 -7.39
N GLY A 209 -4.56 -9.05 -8.41
CA GLY A 209 -5.20 -8.06 -9.27
C GLY A 209 -4.69 -8.08 -10.71
N PRO A 210 -3.51 -7.53 -11.00
CA PRO A 210 -3.04 -7.39 -12.37
C PRO A 210 -2.60 -8.75 -12.96
N GLU A 211 -2.58 -8.84 -14.28
CA GLU A 211 -1.76 -9.83 -14.96
C GLU A 211 -0.28 -9.51 -14.69
N LEU A 212 0.53 -10.55 -14.43
CA LEU A 212 1.93 -10.41 -14.04
C LEU A 212 2.79 -11.37 -14.86
N THR A 213 3.85 -10.84 -15.47
CA THR A 213 4.84 -11.62 -16.23
C THR A 213 6.26 -11.11 -15.98
N ILE A 214 7.25 -11.95 -16.31
CA ILE A 214 8.66 -11.53 -16.37
C ILE A 214 9.09 -11.44 -17.82
N LEU A 215 9.61 -10.28 -18.19
CA LEU A 215 10.21 -10.04 -19.50
C LEU A 215 11.72 -9.94 -19.39
N ASP A 216 12.43 -10.40 -20.40
CA ASP A 216 13.84 -10.05 -20.58
C ASP A 216 14.01 -8.60 -21.07
N TRP A 217 15.26 -8.24 -21.37
CA TRP A 217 15.62 -6.92 -21.89
C TRP A 217 15.26 -6.74 -23.38
N SER A 218 14.83 -7.80 -24.06
CA SER A 218 14.32 -7.81 -25.43
C SER A 218 12.79 -7.85 -25.49
N GLU A 219 12.12 -7.63 -24.35
CA GLU A 219 10.66 -7.66 -24.18
C GLU A 219 10.00 -9.03 -24.39
N GLN A 220 10.77 -10.12 -24.29
CA GLN A 220 10.26 -11.47 -24.42
C GLN A 220 9.97 -12.10 -23.07
N THR A 221 8.86 -12.84 -22.98
CA THR A 221 8.53 -13.59 -21.75
C THR A 221 9.57 -14.68 -21.52
N VAL A 222 10.05 -14.77 -20.28
CA VAL A 222 11.04 -15.78 -19.87
C VAL A 222 10.41 -16.91 -19.08
N LYS A 223 11.14 -18.03 -18.97
CA LYS A 223 10.74 -19.18 -18.14
C LYS A 223 10.88 -18.85 -16.66
N SER A 224 10.06 -19.52 -15.84
CA SER A 224 10.23 -19.60 -14.39
C SER A 224 11.69 -19.89 -14.00
N GLY A 225 12.16 -19.27 -12.92
CA GLY A 225 13.55 -19.29 -12.47
C GLY A 225 14.50 -18.34 -13.21
N THR A 226 14.05 -17.63 -14.26
CA THR A 226 14.87 -16.66 -14.99
C THR A 226 14.67 -15.24 -14.44
N VAL A 227 15.78 -14.53 -14.17
CA VAL A 227 15.73 -13.13 -13.74
C VAL A 227 15.37 -12.22 -14.92
N GLY A 228 14.43 -11.31 -14.72
CA GLY A 228 14.04 -10.29 -15.68
C GLY A 228 13.31 -9.11 -15.05
N ARG A 229 12.57 -8.35 -15.87
CA ARG A 229 11.74 -7.22 -15.44
C ARG A 229 10.34 -7.69 -15.12
N ILE A 230 9.81 -7.24 -13.98
CA ILE A 230 8.42 -7.48 -13.59
C ILE A 230 7.54 -6.53 -14.40
N CYS A 231 6.63 -7.10 -15.18
CA CYS A 231 5.68 -6.36 -16.00
C CYS A 231 4.26 -6.69 -15.57
N VAL A 232 3.42 -5.67 -15.43
CA VAL A 232 2.03 -5.80 -14.98
C VAL A 232 1.07 -5.14 -15.97
N ARG A 233 -0.11 -5.73 -16.13
CA ARG A 233 -1.18 -5.21 -17.01
C ARG A 233 -2.54 -5.44 -16.38
N GLY A 234 -3.48 -4.54 -16.64
CA GLY A 234 -4.85 -4.63 -16.13
C GLY A 234 -4.99 -3.88 -14.81
N GLU A 235 -6.16 -3.98 -14.18
CA GLU A 235 -6.39 -3.28 -12.91
C GLU A 235 -5.47 -3.83 -11.80
N PRO A 236 -4.94 -3.00 -10.88
CA PRO A 236 -5.20 -1.56 -10.71
C PRO A 236 -4.10 -0.67 -11.32
N VAL A 237 -3.51 -1.06 -12.47
CA VAL A 237 -2.46 -0.27 -13.13
C VAL A 237 -2.99 1.11 -13.51
N PHE A 238 -2.25 2.15 -13.12
CA PHE A 238 -2.55 3.55 -13.43
C PHE A 238 -2.67 3.83 -14.94
N PRO A 239 -3.37 4.91 -15.35
CA PRO A 239 -3.53 5.24 -16.77
C PRO A 239 -2.29 5.92 -17.41
N GLY A 240 -1.15 5.92 -16.73
CA GLY A 240 0.08 6.60 -17.17
C GLY A 240 0.37 7.91 -16.41
N TYR A 241 1.62 8.39 -16.52
CA TYR A 241 2.08 9.57 -15.80
C TYR A 241 1.49 10.85 -16.40
N LEU A 242 1.09 11.80 -15.55
CA LEU A 242 0.64 13.12 -15.99
C LEU A 242 1.85 13.97 -16.39
N LYS A 243 1.83 14.52 -17.61
CA LYS A 243 2.83 15.47 -18.11
C LYS A 243 2.38 16.91 -17.90
N ALA A 244 3.32 17.86 -17.94
CA ALA A 244 3.04 19.29 -17.86
C ALA A 244 2.06 19.78 -18.95
N SER A 245 2.02 19.10 -20.11
CA SER A 245 1.07 19.34 -21.20
C SER A 245 -0.34 18.78 -20.95
N HIS A 246 -0.65 18.30 -19.75
CA HIS A 246 -1.90 17.61 -19.39
C HIS A 246 -2.18 16.33 -20.20
N THR A 247 -1.16 15.81 -20.89
CA THR A 247 -1.21 14.52 -21.58
C THR A 247 -0.66 13.40 -20.70
N ARG A 248 -1.04 12.14 -21.00
CA ARG A 248 -0.57 10.95 -20.28
C ARG A 248 0.48 10.19 -21.09
N THR A 249 1.43 9.55 -20.42
CA THR A 249 2.20 8.47 -21.05
C THR A 249 1.32 7.24 -21.23
N ALA A 250 1.76 6.26 -22.04
CA ALA A 250 1.19 4.92 -21.92
C ALA A 250 1.39 4.40 -20.48
N GLY A 251 0.43 3.64 -19.97
CA GLY A 251 0.47 3.00 -18.65
C GLY A 251 1.49 1.88 -18.60
N CYS A 252 2.78 2.22 -18.67
CA CYS A 252 3.89 1.31 -18.44
C CYS A 252 4.72 1.86 -17.29
N ALA A 253 4.88 1.05 -16.25
CA ALA A 253 5.73 1.36 -15.12
C ALA A 253 6.79 0.28 -14.98
N ASP A 254 7.97 0.54 -15.54
CA ASP A 254 9.13 -0.34 -15.40
C ASP A 254 9.83 -0.07 -14.07
N LYS A 255 9.92 -1.10 -13.21
CA LYS A 255 10.95 -1.17 -12.17
C LYS A 255 11.68 -2.50 -12.29
N ALA A 256 12.96 -2.44 -12.62
CA ALA A 256 13.85 -3.58 -12.49
C ALA A 256 14.03 -3.88 -11.00
N LYS A 257 13.45 -4.99 -10.53
CA LYS A 257 13.81 -5.65 -9.27
C LYS A 257 13.94 -7.12 -9.57
N SER A 258 15.01 -7.74 -9.08
CA SER A 258 15.15 -9.20 -9.11
C SER A 258 14.10 -9.81 -8.19
N LEU A 259 12.99 -10.28 -8.75
CA LEU A 259 12.10 -11.21 -8.09
C LEU A 259 12.14 -12.49 -8.90
N THR A 260 12.50 -13.59 -8.24
CA THR A 260 12.39 -14.93 -8.80
C THR A 260 10.92 -15.33 -8.71
N LEU A 261 10.26 -15.41 -9.87
CA LEU A 261 8.95 -16.04 -9.97
C LEU A 261 9.17 -17.46 -10.46
N ASP A 262 8.74 -18.40 -9.64
CA ASP A 262 8.52 -19.79 -10.00
C ASP A 262 7.07 -20.16 -9.76
#